data_AF-A0A351TET0-F1
#
_entry.id   AF-A0A351TET0-F1
#
_cell.length_a   1.000
_cell.length_b   1.000
_cell.length_c   1.000
_cell.angle_alpha   90.00
_cell.angle_beta   90.00
_cell.angle_gamma   90.00
#
_symmetry.space_group_name_H-M   'P 1'
#
loop_
_entity.id
_entity.type
_entity.pdbx_description
1 polymer ?
#
loop_
_entity_poly.entity_id
_entity_poly.type
_entity_poly.pdbx_seq_one_letter_code
_entity_poly.pdbx_strand_id
1 'polypeptide(L)'
;MSRKDYRRKSCFFNTCSIGMFGEYIYAFEQLTGSCDVPEYHQITKDEYETADCWIMDDCKVMEILRRPILCDGYRDSRHEEFDEEEIRNSIWGKAGRDKGEYSIR
;
A
#
# COMPACT_ATOMS: atom_id res chain seq x y z
N MET A 1 10.48 -8.61 3.51
CA MET A 1 9.36 -8.99 2.61
C MET A 1 9.65 -8.45 1.22
N SER A 2 9.03 -9.02 0.19
CA SER A 2 9.24 -8.64 -1.21
C SER A 2 7.91 -8.46 -1.95
N ARG A 3 7.95 -7.94 -3.19
CA ARG A 3 6.76 -7.83 -4.05
C ARG A 3 6.01 -9.16 -4.27
N LYS A 4 6.71 -10.30 -4.19
CA LYS A 4 6.13 -11.64 -4.39
C LYS A 4 5.14 -12.02 -3.27
N ASP A 5 5.24 -11.35 -2.13
CA ASP A 5 4.39 -11.57 -0.96
C ASP A 5 3.09 -10.75 -1.03
N TYR A 6 2.92 -9.92 -2.07
CA TYR A 6 1.72 -9.11 -2.26
C TYR A 6 0.50 -9.98 -2.57
N ARG A 7 -0.49 -9.90 -1.69
CA ARG A 7 -1.80 -10.54 -1.86
C ARG A 7 -2.81 -9.50 -2.25
N ARG A 8 -3.18 -9.51 -3.53
CA ARG A 8 -4.17 -8.60 -4.09
C ARG A 8 -5.57 -8.91 -3.57
N LYS A 9 -6.32 -7.88 -3.17
CA LYS A 9 -7.73 -7.94 -2.79
C LYS A 9 -8.64 -7.60 -3.95
N SER A 10 -8.44 -6.42 -4.54
CA SER A 10 -9.30 -5.87 -5.60
C SER A 10 -8.47 -5.13 -6.65
N CYS A 11 -8.82 -5.35 -7.92
CA CYS A 11 -8.39 -4.50 -9.03
C CYS A 11 -9.47 -3.47 -9.32
N PHE A 12 -9.07 -2.23 -9.61
CA PHE A 12 -10.02 -1.17 -9.96
C PHE A 12 -9.90 -0.78 -11.44
N PHE A 13 -8.66 -0.75 -11.91
CA PHE A 13 -8.32 -0.56 -13.31
C PHE A 13 -7.31 -1.62 -13.73
N ASN A 14 -6.99 -1.67 -15.02
CA ASN A 14 -5.89 -2.49 -15.51
C ASN A 14 -4.51 -2.03 -14.98
N THR A 15 -4.46 -0.86 -14.34
CA THR A 15 -3.23 -0.18 -13.92
C THR A 15 -3.07 -0.09 -12.40
N CYS A 16 -4.06 -0.45 -11.59
CA CYS A 16 -3.91 -0.39 -10.14
C CYS A 16 -4.77 -1.40 -9.37
N SER A 17 -4.29 -1.73 -8.18
CA SER A 17 -4.98 -2.62 -7.25
C SER A 17 -4.70 -2.23 -5.80
N ILE A 18 -5.47 -2.80 -4.87
CA ILE A 18 -5.15 -2.78 -3.44
C ILE A 18 -4.94 -4.20 -2.94
N GLY A 19 -4.14 -4.32 -1.88
CA GLY A 19 -3.79 -5.61 -1.33
C GLY A 19 -2.97 -5.46 -0.07
N MET A 20 -2.34 -6.57 0.32
CA MET A 20 -1.61 -6.66 1.57
C MET A 20 -0.30 -7.44 1.40
N PHE A 21 0.71 -7.00 2.15
CA PHE A 21 1.88 -7.79 2.46
C PHE A 21 1.72 -8.36 3.87
N GLY A 22 1.87 -9.68 4.02
CA GLY A 22 1.59 -10.33 5.29
C GLY A 22 0.16 -10.02 5.79
N GLU A 23 -0.01 -9.84 7.09
CA GLU A 23 -1.32 -9.64 7.72
C GLU A 23 -1.65 -8.18 8.07
N TYR A 24 -0.67 -7.27 8.07
CA TYR A 24 -0.83 -5.94 8.66
C TYR A 24 -0.32 -4.78 7.79
N ILE A 25 0.26 -5.06 6.62
CA ILE A 25 0.77 -4.02 5.74
C ILE A 25 -0.14 -3.92 4.53
N TYR A 26 -0.92 -2.84 4.49
CA TYR A 26 -1.82 -2.54 3.40
C TYR A 26 -1.10 -1.70 2.36
N ALA A 27 -1.30 -2.03 1.09
CA ALA A 27 -0.63 -1.33 0.00
C ALA A 27 -1.58 -1.05 -1.16
N PHE A 28 -1.29 0.06 -1.83
CA PHE A 28 -1.80 0.42 -3.13
C PHE A 28 -0.73 0.07 -4.18
N GLU A 29 -1.08 -0.77 -5.15
CA GLU A 29 -0.25 -1.14 -6.29
C GLU A 29 -0.61 -0.24 -7.47
N GLN A 30 0.39 0.43 -8.04
CA GLN A 30 0.26 1.20 -9.28
C GLN A 30 1.26 0.67 -10.31
N LEU A 31 0.80 0.41 -11.53
CA LEU A 31 1.67 0.11 -12.66
C LEU A 31 2.22 1.42 -13.23
N THR A 32 3.54 1.51 -13.41
CA THR A 32 4.23 2.74 -13.84
C THR A 32 4.07 3.05 -15.34
N GLY A 33 3.33 2.23 -16.08
CA GLY A 33 3.17 2.31 -17.54
C GLY A 33 4.43 1.91 -18.33
N SER A 34 5.61 1.97 -17.72
CA SER A 34 6.86 1.45 -18.27
C SER A 34 6.93 -0.04 -18.01
N CYS A 35 6.66 -0.86 -19.03
CA CYS A 35 6.65 -2.33 -18.96
C CYS A 35 5.71 -2.89 -17.88
N ASP A 36 4.66 -2.15 -17.50
CA ASP A 36 3.70 -2.54 -16.46
C ASP A 36 4.38 -2.96 -15.15
N VAL A 37 5.49 -2.31 -14.81
CA VAL A 37 6.22 -2.57 -13.56
C VAL A 37 5.40 -2.04 -12.39
N PRO A 38 5.09 -2.87 -11.37
CA PRO A 38 4.33 -2.44 -10.20
C PRO A 38 5.21 -1.67 -9.21
N GLU A 39 4.64 -0.60 -8.66
CA GLU A 39 5.11 0.11 -7.48
C GLU A 39 4.07 -0.03 -6.36
N TYR A 40 4.55 -0.22 -5.13
CA TYR A 40 3.69 -0.43 -3.97
C TYR A 40 3.85 0.71 -2.98
N HIS A 41 2.76 1.41 -2.68
CA HIS A 41 2.73 2.51 -1.72
C HIS A 41 1.93 2.11 -0.49
N GLN A 42 2.42 2.46 0.69
CA GLN A 42 1.70 2.12 1.92
C GLN A 42 0.40 2.92 2.04
N ILE A 43 -0.67 2.21 2.39
CA ILE A 43 -1.94 2.80 2.76
C ILE A 43 -2.32 2.38 4.18
N THR A 44 -3.20 3.17 4.79
CA THR A 44 -3.77 2.83 6.10
C THR A 44 -4.81 1.72 5.96
N LYS A 45 -5.16 1.09 7.08
CA LYS A 45 -6.24 0.11 7.12
C LYS A 45 -7.58 0.71 6.63
N ASP A 46 -7.92 1.91 7.09
CA ASP A 46 -9.16 2.59 6.70
C ASP A 46 -9.17 2.86 5.18
N GLU A 47 -8.05 3.30 4.60
CA GLU A 47 -7.92 3.49 3.16
C GLU A 47 -8.09 2.17 2.39
N TYR A 48 -7.55 1.06 2.91
CA TYR A 48 -7.74 -0.27 2.32
C TYR A 48 -9.19 -0.78 2.40
N GLU A 49 -9.89 -0.48 3.49
CA GLU A 49 -11.29 -0.88 3.69
C GLU A 49 -12.26 -0.02 2.87
N THR A 50 -11.91 1.24 2.60
CA THR A 50 -12.77 2.22 1.93
C THR A 50 -12.33 2.55 0.49
N ALA A 51 -11.48 1.71 -0.10
CA ALA A 51 -10.90 1.96 -1.42
C ALA A 51 -11.93 2.25 -2.52
N ASP A 52 -13.06 1.54 -2.53
CA ASP A 52 -14.15 1.78 -3.49
C ASP A 52 -14.67 3.24 -3.46
N CYS A 53 -14.49 3.95 -2.34
CA CYS A 53 -14.95 5.33 -2.17
C CYS A 53 -13.99 6.38 -2.69
N TRP A 54 -12.68 6.08 -2.76
CA TRP A 54 -11.66 7.10 -3.08
C TRP A 54 -10.78 6.75 -4.28
N ILE A 55 -10.83 5.52 -4.80
CA ILE A 55 -9.96 5.11 -5.91
C ILE A 55 -10.16 5.94 -7.20
N MET A 56 -11.34 6.53 -7.37
CA MET A 56 -11.69 7.42 -8.47
C MET A 56 -11.31 8.89 -8.20
N ASP A 57 -10.88 9.21 -6.99
CA ASP A 57 -10.47 10.55 -6.60
C ASP A 57 -8.98 10.74 -6.92
N ASP A 58 -8.71 11.41 -8.04
CA ASP A 58 -7.36 11.72 -8.51
C ASP A 58 -6.51 12.43 -7.44
N CYS A 59 -7.11 13.30 -6.62
CA CYS A 59 -6.37 13.99 -5.57
C CYS A 59 -5.89 13.01 -4.50
N LYS A 60 -6.74 12.05 -4.12
CA LYS A 60 -6.38 11.02 -3.16
C LYS A 60 -5.33 10.05 -3.72
N VAL A 61 -5.51 9.59 -4.96
CA VAL A 61 -4.55 8.72 -5.63
C VAL A 61 -3.18 9.40 -5.73
N MET A 62 -3.13 10.67 -6.15
CA MET A 62 -1.87 11.42 -6.23
C MET A 62 -1.22 11.66 -4.87
N GLU A 63 -2.00 11.78 -3.79
CA GLU A 63 -1.47 11.84 -2.43
C GLU A 63 -0.78 10.54 -2.03
N ILE A 64 -1.40 9.39 -2.32
CA ILE A 64 -0.82 8.06 -2.06
C ILE A 64 0.46 7.83 -2.88
N LEU A 65 0.45 8.17 -4.17
CA LEU A 65 1.61 8.00 -5.05
C LEU A 65 2.82 8.87 -4.66
N ARG A 66 2.61 9.95 -3.88
CA ARG A 66 3.70 10.77 -3.33
C ARG A 66 4.31 10.18 -2.06
N ARG A 67 3.70 9.14 -1.48
CA ARG A 67 4.26 8.44 -0.31
C ARG A 67 5.46 7.60 -0.75
N PRO A 68 6.43 7.34 0.15
CA PRO A 68 7.55 6.46 -0.13
C PRO A 68 7.09 5.11 -0.68
N ILE A 69 7.82 4.61 -1.67
CA ILE A 69 7.64 3.29 -2.24
C ILE A 69 8.09 2.26 -1.19
N LEU A 70 7.24 1.27 -0.90
CA LEU A 70 7.57 0.12 -0.05
C LEU A 70 8.50 -0.82 -0.79
N CYS A 71 8.05 -1.26 -1.95
CA CYS A 71 8.80 -2.06 -2.89
C CYS A 71 8.36 -1.79 -4.32
N ASP A 72 9.16 -2.23 -5.28
CA ASP A 72 8.82 -2.14 -6.70
C ASP A 72 9.28 -3.39 -7.48
N GLY A 73 8.88 -3.49 -8.74
CA GLY A 73 9.23 -4.58 -9.64
C GLY A 73 10.46 -4.37 -10.52
N TYR A 74 11.23 -3.30 -10.36
CA TYR A 74 12.42 -3.06 -11.19
C TYR A 74 13.55 -4.01 -10.81
N ARG A 75 14.21 -4.62 -11.81
CA ARG A 75 15.25 -5.66 -11.61
C ARG A 75 16.48 -5.21 -10.82
N ASP A 76 16.80 -3.91 -10.85
CA ASP A 76 17.96 -3.31 -10.17
C ASP A 76 17.51 -2.34 -9.05
N SER A 77 16.29 -2.50 -8.56
CA SER A 77 15.74 -1.53 -7.61
C SER A 77 16.32 -1.72 -6.21
N ARG A 78 16.49 -0.59 -5.53
CA ARG A 78 16.87 -0.57 -4.10
C ARG A 78 15.70 -0.96 -3.18
N HIS A 79 14.55 -1.29 -3.76
CA HIS A 79 13.28 -1.55 -3.07
C HIS A 79 12.74 -2.94 -3.42
N GLU A 80 13.58 -3.91 -3.79
CA GLU A 80 13.11 -5.27 -4.03
C GLU A 80 12.59 -5.94 -2.73
N GLU A 81 13.19 -5.55 -1.60
CA GLU A 81 12.84 -6.01 -0.27
C GLU A 81 12.68 -4.85 0.72
N PHE A 82 11.85 -5.04 1.74
CA PHE A 82 11.65 -4.10 2.84
C PHE A 82 11.49 -4.80 4.19
N ASP A 83 11.80 -4.07 5.25
CA ASP A 83 11.66 -4.51 6.64
C ASP A 83 10.21 -4.35 7.13
N GLU A 84 9.61 -5.44 7.60
CA GLU A 84 8.21 -5.43 8.05
C GLU A 84 8.01 -4.53 9.28
N GLU A 85 8.94 -4.55 10.23
CA GLU A 85 8.80 -3.84 11.49
C GLU A 85 8.91 -2.32 11.28
N GLU A 86 9.82 -1.88 10.40
CA GLU A 86 9.95 -0.50 9.98
C GLU A 86 8.65 0.01 9.34
N ILE A 87 8.13 -0.72 8.35
CA ILE A 87 6.91 -0.33 7.63
C ILE A 87 5.68 -0.35 8.53
N ARG A 88 5.59 -1.33 9.44
CA ARG A 88 4.51 -1.38 10.43
C ARG A 88 4.56 -0.15 11.34
N ASN A 89 5.74 0.38 11.64
CA ASN A 89 5.95 1.53 12.53
C ASN A 89 5.96 2.88 11.80
N SER A 90 5.74 2.90 10.48
CA SER A 90 5.54 4.13 9.71
C SER A 90 4.27 4.88 10.15
N ILE A 91 4.12 6.12 9.70
CA ILE A 91 2.93 6.94 9.98
C ILE A 91 1.65 6.30 9.45
N TRP A 92 1.70 5.59 8.31
CA TRP A 92 0.53 4.93 7.71
C TRP A 92 0.23 3.58 8.36
N GLY A 93 1.28 2.85 8.80
CA GLY A 93 1.13 1.61 9.55
C GLY A 93 0.57 1.81 10.96
N LYS A 94 0.87 2.95 11.59
CA LYS A 94 0.35 3.34 12.91
C LYS A 94 -1.07 3.90 12.87
N ALA A 95 -1.43 4.66 11.84
CA ALA A 95 -2.74 5.27 11.71
C ALA A 95 -3.91 4.25 11.73
N GLY A 96 -3.66 2.99 11.35
CA GLY A 96 -4.64 1.90 11.46
C GLY A 96 -4.71 1.23 12.85
N ARG A 97 -3.78 1.50 13.77
CA ARG A 97 -3.72 0.93 15.13
C ARG A 97 -4.37 1.83 16.18
N ASP A 98 -4.17 3.15 16.07
CA ASP A 98 -4.58 4.11 17.11
C ASP A 98 -6.11 4.23 17.27
N LYS A 99 -6.89 3.77 16.27
CA LYS A 99 -8.37 3.76 16.37
C LYS A 99 -8.93 2.56 17.15
N GLY A 100 -8.08 1.62 17.58
CA GLY A 100 -8.48 0.40 18.31
C GLY A 100 -8.30 0.44 19.83
N GLU A 101 -7.68 1.48 20.40
CA GLU A 101 -7.35 1.54 21.84
C GLU A 101 -8.23 2.49 22.67
N TYR A 102 -9.42 2.87 22.20
CA TYR A 102 -10.47 3.33 23.10
C TYR A 102 -11.28 2.15 23.63
N SER A 103 -10.61 1.27 24.40
CA SER A 103 -11.31 0.34 25.28
C SER A 103 -11.87 1.15 26.43
N ILE A 104 -13.20 1.28 26.44
CA ILE A 104 -13.99 1.83 27.54
C ILE A 104 -13.49 1.20 28.85
N ARG A 105 -12.99 2.02 29.76
CA ARG A 105 -12.88 1.72 31.19
C ARG A 105 -13.80 2.66 31.93
#